data_AF-A0A3M1KN07-F1
#
_entry.id   AF-A0A3M1KN07-F1
#
_cell.length_a   1.000
_cell.length_b   1.000
_cell.length_c   1.000
_cell.angle_alpha   90.00
_cell.angle_beta   90.00
_cell.angle_gamma   90.00
#
_symmetry.space_group_name_H-M   'P 1'
#
loop_
_entity.id
_entity.type
_entity.pdbx_description
1 polymer ?
#
loop_
_entity_poly.entity_id
_entity_poly.type
_entity_poly.pdbx_seq_one_letter_code
_entity_poly.pdbx_strand_id
1 'polypeptide(L)'
;MELFSNPELWKYLSIPLIAALIGWITNWLAIKLTFYPLEFIGIPPFLGWQGIIPSKARKMAELSVDATISKIGTIQEVFEQLDPEALAEYIIRTIDPRIEEYVDEAMLKEHQTLWENLPQSVKQAIYARVRKNTPTLVQSLVEDINRNVEDLLDVKKMVIDQLEKDKRLLNRIFL
;
A
#
# COMPACT_ATOMS: atom_id res chain seq x y z
N MET A 1 -4.53 -64.02 -17.91
CA MET A 1 -5.32 -62.79 -18.18
C MET A 1 -6.74 -62.93 -17.61
N GLU A 2 -6.89 -63.16 -16.29
CA GLU A 2 -8.23 -63.31 -15.65
C GLU A 2 -8.48 -62.31 -14.51
N LEU A 3 -7.45 -61.57 -14.08
CA LEU A 3 -7.57 -60.56 -13.02
C LEU A 3 -8.41 -59.35 -13.45
N PHE A 4 -8.42 -58.97 -14.74
CA PHE A 4 -9.14 -57.79 -15.23
C PHE A 4 -10.63 -58.04 -15.55
N SER A 5 -11.06 -59.30 -15.61
CA SER A 5 -12.44 -59.69 -15.97
C SER A 5 -13.36 -59.85 -14.75
N ASN A 6 -12.84 -59.73 -13.53
CA ASN A 6 -13.62 -59.84 -12.30
C ASN A 6 -14.27 -58.49 -11.94
N PRO A 7 -15.61 -58.35 -12.02
CA PRO A 7 -16.30 -57.10 -11.66
C PRO A 7 -16.11 -56.70 -10.19
N GLU A 8 -15.79 -57.65 -9.31
CA GLU A 8 -15.46 -57.43 -7.90
C GLU A 8 -14.16 -56.62 -7.71
N LEU A 9 -13.14 -56.84 -8.55
CA LEU A 9 -11.86 -56.14 -8.48
C LEU A 9 -12.02 -54.64 -8.82
N TRP A 10 -12.89 -54.34 -9.78
CA TRP A 10 -13.26 -52.96 -10.12
C TRP A 10 -13.99 -52.25 -8.96
N LYS A 11 -14.80 -52.98 -8.17
CA LYS A 11 -15.42 -52.43 -6.96
C LYS A 11 -14.38 -52.09 -5.89
N TYR A 12 -13.46 -53.01 -5.59
CA TYR A 12 -12.42 -52.76 -4.58
C TYR A 12 -11.44 -51.65 -4.99
N LEU A 13 -11.14 -51.53 -6.29
CA LEU A 13 -10.29 -50.45 -6.80
C LEU A 13 -11.01 -49.09 -6.83
N SER A 14 -12.34 -49.08 -6.98
CA SER A 14 -13.12 -47.84 -6.98
C SER A 14 -13.15 -47.13 -5.62
N ILE A 15 -13.09 -47.88 -4.51
CA ILE A 15 -13.12 -47.33 -3.14
C ILE A 15 -11.96 -46.34 -2.89
N PRO A 16 -10.67 -46.73 -3.03
CA PRO A 16 -9.56 -45.81 -2.83
C PRO A 16 -9.50 -44.70 -3.89
N LEU A 17 -9.95 -44.97 -5.11
CA LEU A 17 -10.01 -43.96 -6.18
C LEU A 17 -11.00 -42.83 -5.84
N ILE A 18 -12.21 -43.20 -5.41
CA ILE A 18 -13.25 -42.25 -5.00
C ILE A 18 -12.81 -41.51 -3.74
N ALA A 19 -12.22 -42.23 -2.76
CA ALA A 19 -11.70 -41.62 -1.54
C ALA A 19 -10.59 -40.59 -1.84
N ALA A 20 -9.66 -40.90 -2.74
CA ALA A 20 -8.61 -39.99 -3.18
C ALA A 20 -9.19 -38.75 -3.90
N LEU A 21 -10.17 -38.96 -4.79
CA LEU A 21 -10.85 -37.87 -5.51
C LEU A 21 -11.56 -36.92 -4.54
N ILE A 22 -12.34 -37.44 -3.60
CA ILE A 22 -13.06 -36.64 -2.60
C ILE A 22 -12.09 -35.92 -1.68
N GLY A 23 -11.03 -36.60 -1.21
CA GLY A 23 -10.01 -35.99 -0.37
C GLY A 23 -9.31 -34.81 -1.07
N TRP A 24 -8.96 -34.99 -2.34
CA TRP A 24 -8.36 -33.94 -3.16
C TRP A 24 -9.30 -32.74 -3.33
N ILE A 25 -10.55 -32.98 -3.74
CA ILE A 25 -11.55 -31.92 -3.97
C ILE A 25 -11.84 -31.16 -2.68
N THR A 26 -11.98 -31.87 -1.56
CA THR A 26 -12.28 -31.26 -0.25
C THR A 26 -11.13 -30.40 0.22
N ASN A 27 -9.88 -30.88 0.11
CA ASN A 27 -8.71 -30.09 0.48
C ASN A 27 -8.57 -28.82 -0.38
N TRP A 28 -8.78 -28.96 -1.69
CA TRP A 28 -8.77 -27.82 -2.61
C TRP A 28 -9.85 -26.78 -2.27
N LEU A 29 -11.06 -27.24 -1.96
CA LEU A 29 -12.17 -26.37 -1.58
C LEU A 29 -11.90 -25.66 -0.24
N ALA A 30 -11.33 -26.38 0.74
CA ALA A 30 -10.99 -25.81 2.05
C ALA A 30 -9.99 -24.65 1.95
N ILE A 31 -8.94 -24.82 1.12
CA ILE A 31 -7.99 -23.75 0.83
C ILE A 31 -8.72 -22.57 0.18
N LYS A 32 -9.55 -22.81 -0.83
CA LYS A 32 -10.29 -21.75 -1.52
C LYS A 32 -11.22 -20.96 -0.58
N LEU A 33 -11.90 -21.64 0.35
CA LEU A 33 -12.81 -21.04 1.33
C LEU A 33 -12.08 -20.21 2.40
N THR A 34 -10.77 -20.44 2.60
CA THR A 34 -9.94 -19.64 3.50
C THR A 34 -9.71 -18.23 2.95
N PHE A 35 -9.62 -18.11 1.62
CA PHE A 35 -9.37 -16.85 0.91
C PHE A 35 -10.66 -16.16 0.42
N TYR A 36 -11.71 -16.90 0.08
CA TYR A 36 -12.94 -16.35 -0.49
C TYR A 36 -14.17 -16.65 0.37
N PRO A 37 -15.16 -15.74 0.40
CA PRO A 37 -15.25 -14.44 -0.27
C PRO A 37 -14.48 -13.34 0.49
N LEU A 38 -14.09 -12.30 -0.25
CA LEU A 38 -13.32 -11.16 0.26
C LEU A 38 -14.13 -10.27 1.19
N GLU A 39 -15.40 -10.06 0.86
CA GLU A 39 -16.36 -9.35 1.68
C GLU A 39 -17.33 -10.33 2.30
N PHE A 40 -17.94 -9.94 3.41
CA PHE A 40 -18.99 -10.72 4.05
C PHE A 40 -20.17 -10.87 3.09
N ILE A 41 -20.50 -12.11 2.73
CA ILE A 41 -21.68 -12.43 1.91
C ILE A 41 -22.71 -13.10 2.81
N GLY A 42 -23.88 -12.48 2.98
CA GLY A 42 -24.99 -13.02 3.77
C GLY A 42 -25.89 -11.95 4.39
N ILE A 43 -26.72 -12.35 5.35
CA ILE A 43 -27.59 -11.49 6.14
C ILE A 43 -26.88 -11.18 7.47
N PRO A 44 -26.40 -9.94 7.69
CA PRO A 44 -25.86 -9.53 8.98
C PRO A 44 -26.95 -9.64 10.06
N PRO A 45 -26.64 -10.08 11.30
CA PRO A 45 -25.33 -10.42 11.83
C PRO A 45 -25.03 -11.93 11.93
N PHE A 46 -25.97 -12.83 11.60
CA PHE A 46 -25.84 -14.26 11.93
C PHE A 46 -25.71 -15.19 10.72
N LEU A 47 -26.10 -14.78 9.51
CA LEU A 47 -26.23 -15.66 8.36
C LEU A 47 -25.36 -15.22 7.20
N GLY A 48 -24.04 -15.28 7.37
CA GLY A 48 -23.12 -15.08 6.25
C GLY A 48 -21.77 -15.72 6.48
N TRP A 49 -20.99 -15.76 5.40
CA TRP A 49 -19.66 -16.34 5.39
C TRP A 49 -18.69 -15.34 4.73
N GLN A 50 -17.49 -15.28 5.29
CA GLN A 50 -16.35 -14.57 4.74
C GLN A 50 -15.13 -15.47 4.89
N GLY A 51 -14.17 -15.38 3.95
CA GLY A 51 -12.91 -16.09 4.10
C GLY A 51 -12.20 -15.73 5.41
N ILE A 52 -11.47 -16.69 5.98
CA ILE A 52 -10.79 -16.52 7.28
C ILE A 52 -9.70 -15.43 7.20
N ILE A 53 -8.96 -15.36 6.09
CA ILE A 53 -7.93 -14.32 5.88
C ILE A 53 -8.57 -12.92 5.74
N PRO A 54 -9.53 -12.69 4.82
CA PRO A 54 -10.13 -11.36 4.67
C PRO A 54 -10.98 -10.90 5.86
N SER A 55 -11.57 -11.81 6.64
CA SER A 55 -12.31 -11.46 7.87
C SER A 55 -11.37 -11.02 9.01
N LYS A 56 -10.11 -11.46 8.99
CA LYS A 56 -9.09 -11.10 9.98
C LYS A 56 -7.96 -10.29 9.34
N ALA A 57 -8.32 -9.42 8.39
CA ALA A 57 -7.37 -8.74 7.51
C ALA A 57 -6.23 -8.04 8.28
N ARG A 58 -6.56 -7.25 9.31
CA ARG A 58 -5.56 -6.52 10.11
C ARG A 58 -4.52 -7.44 10.77
N LYS A 59 -4.99 -8.47 11.47
CA LYS A 59 -4.10 -9.43 12.15
C LYS A 59 -3.24 -10.21 11.17
N MET A 60 -3.80 -10.60 10.03
CA MET A 60 -3.05 -11.32 9.00
C MET A 60 -2.04 -10.40 8.32
N ALA A 61 -2.38 -9.13 8.07
CA ALA A 61 -1.47 -8.13 7.56
C ALA A 61 -0.29 -7.89 8.50
N GLU A 62 -0.54 -7.72 9.81
CA GLU A 62 0.52 -7.59 10.83
C GLU A 62 1.51 -8.77 10.76
N LEU A 63 1.00 -10.01 10.75
CA LEU A 63 1.82 -11.21 10.68
C LEU A 63 2.65 -11.29 9.38
N SER A 64 2.04 -10.99 8.23
CA SER A 64 2.73 -10.96 6.93
C SER A 64 3.82 -9.91 6.90
N VAL A 65 3.50 -8.71 7.40
CA VAL A 65 4.42 -7.57 7.43
C VAL A 65 5.58 -7.86 8.36
N ASP A 66 5.37 -8.44 9.54
CA ASP A 66 6.46 -8.85 10.44
C ASP A 66 7.37 -9.92 9.82
N ALA A 67 6.77 -10.89 9.10
CA ALA A 67 7.52 -11.94 8.41
C ALA A 67 8.30 -11.45 7.18
N THR A 68 7.91 -10.30 6.61
CA THR A 68 8.46 -9.77 5.35
C THR A 68 9.37 -8.56 5.57
N ILE A 69 9.00 -7.62 6.44
CA ILE A 69 9.84 -6.47 6.81
C ILE A 69 11.14 -6.91 7.44
N SER A 70 11.20 -8.05 8.14
CA SER A 70 12.48 -8.60 8.59
C SER A 70 13.47 -8.93 7.45
N LYS A 71 13.01 -8.98 6.19
CA LYS A 71 13.83 -9.28 5.00
C LYS A 71 14.06 -8.07 4.09
N ILE A 72 13.21 -7.05 4.19
CA ILE A 72 13.32 -5.79 3.46
C ILE A 72 14.07 -4.88 4.43
N GLY A 73 15.22 -4.33 4.03
CA GLY A 73 16.06 -3.52 4.92
C GLY A 73 15.33 -2.36 5.61
N THR A 74 16.05 -1.60 6.44
CA THR A 74 15.47 -0.46 7.14
C THR A 74 14.91 0.59 6.15
N ILE A 75 13.94 1.39 6.58
CA ILE A 75 13.41 2.50 5.77
C ILE A 75 14.55 3.48 5.44
N GLN A 76 15.47 3.66 6.39
CA GLN A 76 16.70 4.42 6.21
C GLN A 76 17.49 3.92 5.00
N GLU A 77 17.72 2.61 4.85
CA GLU A 77 18.42 2.05 3.69
C GLU A 77 17.71 2.32 2.36
N VAL A 78 16.37 2.41 2.36
CA VAL A 78 15.59 2.76 1.17
C VAL A 78 15.75 4.25 0.85
N PHE A 79 15.72 5.11 1.86
CA PHE A 79 15.92 6.55 1.70
C PHE A 79 17.36 6.93 1.38
N GLU A 80 18.36 6.22 1.89
CA GLU A 80 19.78 6.40 1.55
C GLU A 80 20.06 6.03 0.08
N GLN A 81 19.26 5.14 -0.50
CA GLN A 81 19.32 4.83 -1.94
C GLN A 81 18.66 5.92 -2.79
N LEU A 82 17.83 6.79 -2.20
CA LEU A 82 17.30 7.97 -2.89
C LEU A 82 18.33 9.08 -2.79
N ASP A 83 18.78 9.57 -3.95
CA ASP A 83 19.65 10.74 -4.04
C ASP A 83 18.87 11.99 -3.56
N PRO A 84 19.19 12.58 -2.39
CA PRO A 84 18.44 13.69 -1.83
C PRO A 84 18.59 14.95 -2.67
N GLU A 85 19.73 15.15 -3.32
CA GLU A 85 19.94 16.24 -4.27
C GLU A 85 19.04 16.10 -5.49
N ALA A 86 18.93 14.89 -6.06
CA ALA A 86 18.06 14.61 -7.19
C ALA A 86 16.57 14.81 -6.83
N LEU A 87 16.17 14.40 -5.63
CA LEU A 87 14.81 14.62 -5.12
C LEU A 87 14.52 16.12 -4.95
N ALA A 88 15.44 16.87 -4.35
CA ALA A 88 15.30 18.31 -4.19
C ALA A 88 15.22 19.02 -5.55
N GLU A 89 16.08 18.65 -6.51
CA GLU A 89 16.05 19.21 -7.87
C GLU A 89 14.72 18.93 -8.56
N TYR A 90 14.18 17.72 -8.44
CA TYR A 90 12.88 17.36 -9.00
C TYR A 90 11.74 18.20 -8.41
N ILE A 91 11.73 18.39 -7.08
CA ILE A 91 10.74 19.22 -6.39
C ILE A 91 10.86 20.68 -6.87
N ILE A 92 12.08 21.23 -6.95
CA ILE A 92 12.33 22.60 -7.44
C ILE A 92 11.83 22.74 -8.87
N ARG A 93 12.18 21.82 -9.78
CA ARG A 93 11.72 21.85 -11.18
C ARG A 93 10.20 21.80 -11.32
N THR A 94 9.52 21.17 -10.38
CA THR A 94 8.05 21.07 -10.37
C THR A 94 7.40 22.35 -9.83
N ILE A 95 8.00 22.97 -8.82
CA ILE A 95 7.45 24.14 -8.13
C ILE A 95 7.80 25.45 -8.84
N ASP A 96 9.05 25.59 -9.32
CA ASP A 96 9.62 26.83 -9.88
C ASP A 96 8.77 27.47 -11.00
N PRO A 97 8.17 26.71 -11.95
CA PRO A 97 7.29 27.28 -12.98
C PRO A 97 5.98 27.86 -12.43
N ARG A 98 5.53 27.38 -11.26
CA ARG A 98 4.24 27.71 -10.64
C ARG A 98 4.40 28.53 -9.35
N ILE A 99 5.60 29.02 -9.04
CA ILE A 99 5.85 29.81 -7.82
C ILE A 99 4.92 31.01 -7.72
N GLU A 100 4.69 31.72 -8.82
CA GLU A 100 3.81 32.90 -8.81
C GLU A 100 2.37 32.51 -8.45
N GLU A 101 1.86 31.43 -9.05
CA GLU A 101 0.53 30.88 -8.76
C GLU A 101 0.40 30.45 -7.29
N TYR A 102 1.40 29.73 -6.76
CA TYR A 102 1.36 29.28 -5.36
C TYR A 102 1.48 30.43 -4.36
N VAL A 103 2.30 31.44 -4.67
CA VAL A 103 2.40 32.65 -3.84
C VAL A 103 1.10 33.43 -3.86
N ASP A 104 0.47 33.56 -5.03
CA ASP A 104 -0.84 34.20 -5.16
C ASP A 104 -1.90 33.46 -4.35
N GLU A 105 -1.98 32.13 -4.48
CA GLU A 105 -2.93 31.31 -3.74
C GLU A 105 -2.73 31.44 -2.22
N ALA A 106 -1.49 31.37 -1.74
CA ALA A 106 -1.16 31.52 -0.32
C ALA A 106 -1.52 32.92 0.20
N MET A 107 -1.16 33.98 -0.53
CA MET A 107 -1.41 35.35 -0.12
C MET A 107 -2.89 35.73 -0.20
N LEU A 108 -3.63 35.23 -1.19
CA LEU A 108 -5.08 35.42 -1.28
C LEU A 108 -5.81 34.71 -0.15
N LYS A 109 -5.33 33.54 0.27
CA LYS A 109 -5.91 32.79 1.40
C LYS A 109 -5.71 33.47 2.75
N GLU A 110 -4.50 33.96 3.03
CA GLU A 110 -4.16 34.53 4.34
C GLU A 110 -4.46 36.04 4.43
N HIS A 111 -4.17 36.79 3.35
CA HIS A 111 -4.17 38.26 3.35
C HIS A 111 -4.69 38.87 2.04
N GLN A 112 -5.91 38.48 1.63
CA GLN A 112 -6.54 38.90 0.36
C GLN A 112 -6.48 40.41 0.09
N THR A 113 -7.02 41.24 0.99
CA THR A 113 -7.12 42.70 0.78
C THR A 113 -5.75 43.34 0.60
N LEU A 114 -4.73 42.88 1.32
CA LEU A 114 -3.37 43.39 1.18
C LEU A 114 -2.80 43.00 -0.19
N TRP A 115 -2.99 41.75 -0.59
CA TRP A 115 -2.47 41.23 -1.85
C TRP A 115 -3.08 41.89 -3.07
N GLU A 116 -4.39 42.13 -3.09
CA GLU A 116 -5.08 42.78 -4.20
C GLU A 116 -4.65 44.24 -4.40
N ASN A 117 -4.39 44.97 -3.29
CA ASN A 117 -4.02 46.38 -3.34
C ASN A 117 -2.51 46.66 -3.51
N LEU A 118 -1.67 45.61 -3.51
CA LEU A 118 -0.22 45.76 -3.65
C LEU A 118 0.18 46.17 -5.09
N PRO A 119 1.05 47.17 -5.26
CA PRO A 119 1.60 47.51 -6.57
C PRO A 119 2.34 46.34 -7.21
N GLN A 120 2.28 46.24 -8.54
CA GLN A 120 2.89 45.12 -9.28
C GLN A 120 4.40 45.01 -9.05
N SER A 121 5.10 46.13 -8.85
CA SER A 121 6.54 46.15 -8.53
C SER A 121 6.87 45.42 -7.23
N VAL A 122 5.99 45.54 -6.23
CA VAL A 122 6.17 44.87 -4.94
C VAL A 122 5.86 43.39 -5.07
N LYS A 123 4.80 43.01 -5.79
CA LYS A 123 4.49 41.59 -6.08
C LYS A 123 5.65 40.90 -6.79
N GLN A 124 6.22 41.54 -7.81
CA GLN A 124 7.38 41.03 -8.53
C GLN A 124 8.61 40.86 -7.63
N ALA A 125 8.85 41.80 -6.71
CA ALA A 125 9.91 41.67 -5.72
C ALA A 125 9.69 40.47 -4.77
N ILE A 126 8.43 40.22 -4.38
CA ILE A 126 8.05 39.08 -3.54
C ILE A 126 8.25 37.76 -4.30
N TYR A 127 7.75 37.63 -5.54
CA TYR A 127 7.97 36.44 -6.35
C TYR A 127 9.46 36.15 -6.55
N ALA A 128 10.25 37.17 -6.88
CA ALA A 128 11.69 37.02 -7.03
C ALA A 128 12.38 36.58 -5.72
N ARG A 129 11.92 37.09 -4.57
CA ARG A 129 12.43 36.70 -3.26
C ARG A 129 12.09 35.25 -2.92
N VAL A 130 10.85 34.82 -3.17
CA VAL A 130 10.40 33.44 -2.94
C VAL A 130 11.17 32.49 -3.87
N ARG A 131 11.26 32.79 -5.16
CA ARG A 131 12.01 32.02 -6.14
C ARG A 131 13.48 31.85 -5.74
N LYS A 132 14.11 32.91 -5.24
CA LYS A 132 15.50 32.86 -4.77
C LYS A 132 15.70 31.95 -3.55
N ASN A 133 14.73 31.91 -2.63
CA ASN A 133 14.86 31.15 -1.38
C ASN A 133 14.36 29.71 -1.49
N THR A 134 13.48 29.42 -2.45
CA THR A 134 12.85 28.09 -2.62
C THR A 134 13.88 26.96 -2.74
N PRO A 135 14.96 27.07 -3.55
CA PRO A 135 15.95 26.00 -3.65
C PRO A 135 16.57 25.61 -2.32
N THR A 136 16.99 26.60 -1.51
CA THR A 136 17.61 26.36 -0.21
C THR A 136 16.63 25.77 0.79
N LEU A 137 15.37 26.23 0.78
CA LEU A 137 14.32 25.68 1.65
C LEU A 137 13.99 24.23 1.31
N VAL A 138 13.87 23.91 0.02
CA VAL A 138 13.60 22.53 -0.43
C VAL A 138 14.78 21.63 -0.07
N GLN A 139 16.02 22.07 -0.29
CA GLN A 139 17.21 21.31 0.10
C GLN A 139 17.25 21.03 1.60
N SER A 140 17.01 22.04 2.45
CA SER A 140 16.98 21.82 3.90
C SER A 140 15.85 20.88 4.32
N LEU A 141 14.67 20.99 3.70
CA LEU A 141 13.55 20.10 4.01
C LEU A 141 13.83 18.65 3.62
N VAL A 142 14.45 18.40 2.47
CA VAL A 142 14.82 17.04 2.05
C VAL A 142 15.90 16.46 2.97
N GLU A 143 16.90 17.26 3.34
CA GLU A 143 17.93 16.89 4.32
C GLU A 143 17.31 16.55 5.69
N ASP A 144 16.38 17.38 6.18
CA ASP A 144 15.70 17.17 7.45
C ASP A 144 14.83 15.90 7.41
N ILE A 145 14.16 15.63 6.29
CA ILE A 145 13.41 14.38 6.10
C ILE A 145 14.36 13.19 6.12
N ASN A 146 15.47 13.24 5.38
CA ASN A 146 16.43 12.15 5.32
C ASN A 146 17.02 11.79 6.70
N ARG A 147 17.25 12.82 7.55
CA ARG A 147 17.77 12.63 8.92
C ARG A 147 16.73 12.12 9.92
N ASN A 148 15.45 12.39 9.70
CA ASN A 148 14.37 12.07 10.64
C ASN A 148 13.33 11.08 10.05
N VAL A 149 13.67 10.36 8.99
CA VAL A 149 12.69 9.56 8.23
C VAL A 149 12.05 8.45 9.08
N GLU A 150 12.80 7.85 10.01
CA GLU A 150 12.30 6.82 10.92
C GLU A 150 11.20 7.33 11.86
N ASP A 151 11.31 8.58 12.32
CA ASP A 151 10.32 9.20 13.21
C ASP A 151 9.11 9.73 12.44
N LEU A 152 9.29 10.08 11.17
CA LEU A 152 8.26 10.66 10.31
C LEU A 152 7.41 9.61 9.59
N LEU A 153 7.96 8.42 9.30
CA LEU A 153 7.31 7.39 8.48
C LEU A 153 7.24 6.02 9.18
N ASP A 154 6.05 5.67 9.69
CA ASP A 154 5.75 4.30 10.14
C ASP A 154 5.28 3.44 8.96
N VAL A 155 6.25 2.97 8.15
CA VAL A 155 5.97 2.15 6.96
C VAL A 155 5.25 0.86 7.34
N LYS A 156 5.58 0.25 8.48
CA LYS A 156 4.91 -0.97 8.97
C LYS A 156 3.40 -0.71 9.10
N LYS A 157 3.01 0.35 9.80
CA LYS A 157 1.61 0.72 9.95
C LYS A 157 0.97 1.08 8.62
N MET A 158 1.64 1.84 7.75
CA MET A 158 1.11 2.20 6.44
C MET A 158 0.79 0.97 5.58
N VAL A 159 1.68 -0.02 5.57
CA VAL A 159 1.48 -1.27 4.83
C VAL A 159 0.34 -2.08 5.46
N ILE A 160 0.28 -2.20 6.78
CA ILE A 160 -0.82 -2.90 7.49
C ILE A 160 -2.17 -2.25 7.16
N ASP A 161 -2.28 -0.93 7.30
CA ASP A 161 -3.52 -0.21 7.04
C ASP A 161 -3.93 -0.31 5.56
N GLN A 162 -2.97 -0.37 4.63
CA GLN A 162 -3.26 -0.58 3.21
C GLN A 162 -3.73 -2.00 2.91
N LEU A 163 -3.12 -3.02 3.52
CA LEU A 163 -3.53 -4.42 3.39
C LEU A 163 -4.90 -4.71 4.05
N GLU A 164 -5.22 -3.99 5.12
CA GLU A 164 -6.53 -4.06 5.76
C GLU A 164 -7.61 -3.48 4.85
N LYS A 165 -7.34 -2.34 4.19
CA LYS A 165 -8.25 -1.72 3.22
C LYS A 165 -8.40 -2.56 1.95
N ASP A 166 -7.31 -3.13 1.45
CA ASP A 166 -7.30 -3.96 0.24
C ASP A 166 -7.11 -5.45 0.57
N LYS A 167 -8.22 -6.12 0.90
CA LYS A 167 -8.26 -7.56 1.16
C LYS A 167 -7.85 -8.40 -0.06
N ARG A 168 -7.90 -7.85 -1.29
CA ARG A 168 -7.42 -8.57 -2.50
C ARG A 168 -5.90 -8.62 -2.49
N LEU A 169 -5.26 -7.48 -2.18
CA LEU A 169 -3.82 -7.40 -2.05
C LEU A 169 -3.33 -8.35 -0.94
N LEU A 170 -4.01 -8.35 0.20
CA LEU A 170 -3.72 -9.29 1.30
C LEU A 170 -3.79 -10.74 0.83
N ASN A 171 -4.88 -11.17 0.18
CA ASN A 171 -4.99 -12.53 -0.34
C ASN A 171 -3.87 -12.88 -1.33
N ARG A 172 -3.45 -11.93 -2.20
CA ARG A 172 -2.38 -12.14 -3.17
C ARG A 172 -1.01 -12.38 -2.51
N ILE A 173 -0.78 -11.86 -1.31
CA ILE A 173 0.48 -12.09 -0.57
C ILE A 173 0.54 -13.51 0.00
N PHE A 174 -0.61 -14.10 0.34
CA PHE A 174 -0.71 -15.42 0.96
C PHE A 174 -0.94 -16.58 -0.03
N LEU A 175 -1.24 -16.27 -1.29
CA LEU A 175 -1.42 -17.23 -2.40
C LEU A 175 -0.10 -17.45 -3.14
#